data_AF-A0A1E5VRC6-F1
#
_entry.id   AF-A0A1E5VRC6-F1
#
_cell.length_a   1.000
_cell.length_b   1.000
_cell.length_c   1.000
_cell.angle_alpha   90.00
_cell.angle_beta   90.00
_cell.angle_gamma   90.00
#
_symmetry.space_group_name_H-M   'P 1'
#
loop_
_entity.id
_entity.type
_entity.pdbx_description
1 polymer ?
#
loop_
_entity_poly.entity_id
_entity_poly.type
_entity_poly.pdbx_seq_one_letter_code
_entity_poly.pdbx_strand_id
1 'polypeptide(L)'
;LENFTMSSENAQENVVCIVKFQGWKLSSTPLAETRQSLNIIQNYYPGLIEVVILCNPPKIFESFWKINYFIEPDMKEKVKFVHTNNSESQRIIADMFDLDKLESAFGGRNTSGIDIVEYSERMRRRDQVRGALTNANGNASCSVP
;
A
#
# COMPACT_ATOMS: atom_id res chain seq x y z
N LEU A 1 0.63 7.73 4.15
CA LEU A 1 1.96 7.58 3.51
C LEU A 1 3.05 8.13 4.41
N GLU A 2 2.82 9.29 5.04
CA GLU A 2 3.74 9.93 6.00
C GLU A 2 4.31 8.99 7.08
N ASN A 3 3.49 8.08 7.64
CA ASN A 3 3.97 7.15 8.67
C ASN A 3 4.89 6.04 8.14
N PHE A 4 4.86 5.73 6.84
CA PHE A 4 5.73 4.73 6.20
C PHE A 4 7.07 5.31 5.77
N THR A 5 7.13 6.59 5.42
CA THR A 5 8.35 7.22 4.89
C THR A 5 9.25 7.81 5.98
N MET A 6 8.81 7.76 7.24
CA MET A 6 9.49 8.37 8.38
C MET A 6 10.09 7.33 9.34
N SER A 7 9.92 6.03 9.07
CA SER A 7 10.49 4.92 9.87
C SER A 7 11.96 4.65 9.60
N SER A 8 12.54 5.26 8.57
CA SER A 8 13.84 4.86 8.07
C SER A 8 14.82 6.02 8.04
N GLU A 9 15.79 5.97 8.96
CA GLU A 9 16.91 6.90 8.92
C GLU A 9 17.93 6.56 7.82
N ASN A 10 17.88 5.38 7.15
CA ASN A 10 18.95 4.98 6.20
C ASN A 10 18.56 4.01 5.05
N ALA A 11 17.28 3.70 4.81
CA ALA A 11 16.84 2.81 3.72
C ALA A 11 15.53 3.27 3.05
N GLN A 12 15.45 3.25 1.74
CA GLN A 12 14.19 3.53 1.03
C GLN A 12 13.22 2.36 1.30
N GLU A 13 12.26 2.57 2.21
CA GLU A 13 11.23 1.57 2.52
C GLU A 13 10.18 1.60 1.40
N ASN A 14 10.19 0.57 0.56
CA ASN A 14 9.15 0.37 -0.43
C ASN A 14 8.04 -0.52 0.14
N VAL A 15 6.82 -0.37 -0.38
CA VAL A 15 5.64 -1.09 0.05
C VAL A 15 5.08 -1.96 -1.06
N VAL A 16 4.56 -3.12 -0.67
CA VAL A 16 3.69 -3.94 -1.50
C VAL A 16 2.24 -3.69 -1.08
N CYS A 17 1.42 -3.25 -2.01
CA CYS A 17 0.00 -2.97 -1.78
C CYS A 17 -0.86 -4.13 -2.28
N ILE A 18 -1.85 -4.58 -1.49
CA ILE A 18 -2.86 -5.54 -1.93
C ILE A 18 -4.22 -4.84 -1.99
N VAL A 19 -4.90 -4.92 -3.14
CA VAL A 19 -6.23 -4.35 -3.36
C VAL A 19 -7.20 -5.45 -3.75
N LYS A 20 -8.28 -5.61 -2.98
CA LYS A 20 -9.31 -6.61 -3.24
C LYS A 20 -10.54 -5.98 -3.90
N PHE A 21 -10.94 -6.48 -5.06
CA PHE A 21 -12.08 -5.96 -5.85
C PHE A 21 -13.44 -6.52 -5.39
N GLN A 22 -13.66 -6.58 -4.08
CA GLN A 22 -14.93 -7.05 -3.53
C GLN A 22 -16.05 -6.05 -3.88
N GLY A 23 -17.08 -6.49 -4.61
CA GLY A 23 -18.25 -5.66 -4.91
C GLY A 23 -18.02 -4.54 -5.93
N TRP A 24 -16.89 -4.55 -6.65
CA TRP A 24 -16.60 -3.55 -7.68
C TRP A 24 -17.65 -3.55 -8.79
N LYS A 25 -18.05 -2.35 -9.25
CA LYS A 25 -18.91 -2.14 -10.42
C LYS A 25 -18.22 -1.20 -11.40
N LEU A 26 -18.42 -1.43 -12.70
CA LEU A 26 -17.83 -0.60 -13.76
C LEU A 26 -18.25 0.87 -13.63
N SER A 27 -19.51 1.13 -13.29
CA SER A 27 -20.07 2.47 -13.08
C SER A 27 -19.47 3.22 -11.89
N SER A 28 -18.77 2.52 -10.99
CA SER A 28 -18.13 3.09 -9.81
C SER A 28 -16.61 3.14 -9.92
N THR A 29 -16.04 3.05 -11.12
CA THR A 29 -14.58 3.10 -11.31
C THR A 29 -14.08 4.53 -11.11
N PRO A 30 -13.36 4.84 -10.01
CA PRO A 30 -13.00 6.21 -9.65
C PRO A 30 -11.69 6.60 -10.35
N LEU A 31 -11.74 6.77 -11.68
CA LEU A 31 -10.55 6.97 -12.51
C LEU A 31 -9.84 8.29 -12.17
N ALA A 32 -10.60 9.34 -11.86
CA ALA A 32 -10.05 10.65 -11.50
C ALA A 32 -9.28 10.58 -10.17
N GLU A 33 -9.87 9.92 -9.17
CA GLU A 33 -9.30 9.73 -7.84
C GLU A 33 -8.09 8.80 -7.88
N THR A 34 -8.15 7.75 -8.69
CA THR A 34 -7.00 6.86 -8.94
C THR A 34 -5.84 7.64 -9.53
N ARG A 35 -6.11 8.51 -10.52
CA ARG A 35 -5.10 9.38 -11.12
C ARG A 35 -4.51 10.36 -10.12
N GLN A 36 -5.34 11.04 -9.32
CA GLN A 36 -4.87 11.97 -8.31
C GLN A 36 -4.00 11.26 -7.26
N SER A 37 -4.42 10.08 -6.81
CA SER A 37 -3.68 9.28 -5.82
C SER A 37 -2.33 8.85 -6.37
N LEU A 38 -2.28 8.33 -7.61
CA LEU A 38 -1.01 7.96 -8.27
C LEU A 38 -0.10 9.17 -8.43
N ASN A 39 -0.64 10.32 -8.83
CA ASN A 39 0.13 11.55 -8.98
C ASN A 39 0.74 12.02 -7.65
N ILE A 40 0.03 11.85 -6.53
CA ILE A 40 0.57 12.15 -5.20
C ILE A 40 1.73 11.18 -4.87
N ILE A 41 1.54 9.88 -5.08
CA ILE A 41 2.56 8.88 -4.79
C ILE A 41 3.82 9.12 -5.63
N GLN A 42 3.66 9.31 -6.94
CA GLN A 42 4.79 9.43 -7.85
C GLN A 42 5.60 10.71 -7.63
N ASN A 43 4.92 11.85 -7.38
CA ASN A 43 5.63 13.13 -7.23
C ASN A 43 6.20 13.36 -5.83
N TYR A 44 5.55 12.84 -4.78
CA TYR A 44 5.96 13.11 -3.39
C TYR A 44 6.63 11.91 -2.72
N TYR A 45 6.42 10.71 -3.25
CA TYR A 45 6.96 9.46 -2.70
C TYR A 45 7.50 8.54 -3.81
N PRO A 46 8.42 9.03 -4.66
CA PRO A 46 8.93 8.25 -5.78
C PRO A 46 9.59 6.96 -5.29
N GLY A 47 9.28 5.85 -5.96
CA GLY A 47 9.79 4.53 -5.60
C GLY A 47 9.07 3.85 -4.42
N LEU A 48 8.19 4.53 -3.69
CA LEU A 48 7.52 3.97 -2.52
C LEU A 48 6.72 2.71 -2.85
N ILE A 49 6.05 2.64 -3.99
CA ILE A 49 5.35 1.43 -4.41
C ILE A 49 6.29 0.56 -5.23
N GLU A 50 6.57 -0.63 -4.71
CA GLU A 50 7.31 -1.67 -5.42
C GLU A 50 6.38 -2.56 -6.23
N VAL A 51 5.28 -3.01 -5.63
CA VAL A 51 4.30 -3.89 -6.27
C VAL A 51 2.88 -3.53 -5.83
N VAL A 52 1.94 -3.58 -6.77
CA VAL A 52 0.50 -3.52 -6.50
C VAL A 52 -0.15 -4.83 -6.93
N ILE A 53 -0.68 -5.57 -5.98
CA ILE A 53 -1.40 -6.80 -6.22
C ILE A 53 -2.90 -6.52 -6.27
N LEU A 54 -3.51 -6.80 -7.40
CA LEU A 54 -4.94 -6.66 -7.62
C LEU A 54 -5.58 -8.06 -7.53
N CYS A 55 -6.30 -8.29 -6.42
CA CYS A 55 -6.92 -9.58 -6.10
C CYS A 55 -8.33 -9.68 -6.68
N ASN A 56 -8.53 -10.71 -7.51
CA ASN A 56 -9.77 -11.03 -8.19
C ASN A 56 -10.42 -9.83 -8.90
N PRO A 57 -9.66 -9.04 -9.70
CA PRO A 57 -10.26 -7.99 -10.50
C PRO A 57 -11.22 -8.62 -11.52
N PRO A 58 -12.30 -7.93 -11.88
CA PRO A 58 -13.11 -8.31 -13.04
C PRO A 58 -12.25 -8.23 -14.31
N LYS A 59 -12.38 -9.20 -15.23
CA LYS A 59 -11.56 -9.25 -16.46
C LYS A 59 -11.60 -7.95 -17.27
N ILE A 60 -12.75 -7.26 -17.29
CA ILE A 60 -12.88 -5.97 -17.96
C ILE A 60 -11.99 -4.88 -17.36
N PHE A 61 -11.75 -4.92 -16.05
CA PHE A 61 -10.83 -4.03 -15.36
C PHE A 61 -9.38 -4.29 -15.79
N GLU A 62 -8.95 -5.55 -15.91
CA GLU A 62 -7.60 -5.88 -16.38
C GLU A 62 -7.34 -5.35 -17.80
N SER A 63 -8.31 -5.54 -18.70
CA SER A 63 -8.23 -4.99 -20.06
C SER A 63 -8.14 -3.48 -20.02
N PHE A 64 -9.02 -2.82 -19.23
CA PHE A 64 -9.00 -1.37 -19.05
C PHE A 64 -7.65 -0.87 -18.53
N TRP A 65 -7.10 -1.51 -17.49
CA TRP A 65 -5.82 -1.13 -16.90
C TRP A 65 -4.68 -1.16 -17.91
N LYS A 66 -4.62 -2.21 -18.75
CA LYS A 66 -3.57 -2.37 -19.77
C LYS A 66 -3.63 -1.27 -20.83
N ILE A 67 -4.83 -0.94 -21.31
CA ILE A 67 -5.03 0.05 -22.39
C ILE A 67 -5.09 1.51 -21.90
N ASN A 68 -5.17 1.74 -20.59
CA ASN A 68 -5.32 3.07 -20.02
C ASN A 68 -4.04 3.90 -20.19
N TYR A 69 -4.12 5.01 -20.92
CA TYR A 69 -2.99 5.91 -21.20
C TYR A 69 -2.62 6.83 -20.03
N PHE A 70 -3.48 6.96 -19.01
CA PHE A 70 -3.24 7.87 -17.88
C PHE A 70 -2.33 7.27 -16.80
N ILE A 71 -2.00 5.98 -16.91
CA ILE A 71 -1.14 5.27 -15.95
C ILE A 71 0.26 5.22 -16.55
N GLU A 72 1.24 5.73 -15.81
CA GLU A 72 2.64 5.72 -16.24
C GLU A 72 3.14 4.28 -16.50
N PRO A 73 4.03 4.09 -17.49
CA PRO A 73 4.55 2.76 -17.84
C PRO A 73 5.14 2.00 -16.65
N ASP A 74 5.94 2.66 -15.81
CA ASP A 74 6.54 2.07 -14.59
C ASP A 74 5.46 1.51 -13.66
N MET A 75 4.37 2.25 -13.45
CA MET A 75 3.28 1.78 -12.59
C MET A 75 2.54 0.57 -13.20
N LYS A 76 2.40 0.51 -14.54
CA LYS A 76 1.78 -0.65 -15.20
C LYS A 76 2.59 -1.93 -14.96
N GLU A 77 3.92 -1.84 -14.96
CA GLU A 77 4.81 -2.98 -14.73
C GLU A 77 4.79 -3.47 -13.27
N LYS A 78 4.52 -2.56 -12.32
CA LYS A 78 4.41 -2.87 -10.88
C LYS A 78 3.10 -3.58 -10.52
N VAL A 79 2.12 -3.62 -11.41
CA VAL A 79 0.81 -4.23 -11.13
C VAL A 79 0.82 -5.72 -11.45
N LYS A 80 0.48 -6.54 -10.44
CA LYS A 80 0.27 -7.98 -10.58
C LYS A 80 -1.20 -8.31 -10.37
N PHE A 81 -1.82 -8.95 -11.35
CA PHE A 81 -3.18 -9.46 -11.23
C PHE A 81 -3.14 -10.87 -10.68
N VAL A 82 -3.89 -11.12 -9.59
CA VAL A 82 -3.95 -12.43 -8.95
C VAL A 82 -5.39 -12.90 -8.82
N HIS A 83 -5.61 -14.19 -9.03
CA HIS A 83 -6.92 -14.82 -8.95
C HIS A 83 -6.89 -16.03 -8.02
N THR A 84 -7.92 -16.16 -7.20
CA THR A 84 -8.00 -17.17 -6.12
C THR A 84 -7.83 -18.62 -6.63
N ASN A 85 -8.31 -18.90 -7.85
CA ASN A 85 -8.31 -20.24 -8.44
C ASN A 85 -7.15 -20.49 -9.41
N ASN A 86 -6.08 -19.69 -9.32
CA ASN A 86 -4.93 -19.80 -10.21
C ASN A 86 -3.66 -20.12 -9.40
N SER A 87 -3.00 -21.23 -9.71
CA SER A 87 -1.82 -21.69 -8.96
C SER A 87 -0.64 -20.72 -9.05
N GLU A 88 -0.42 -20.07 -10.20
CA GLU A 88 0.63 -19.07 -10.36
C GLU A 88 0.33 -17.81 -9.53
N SER A 89 -0.95 -17.40 -9.43
CA SER A 89 -1.38 -16.32 -8.54
C SER A 89 -1.10 -16.63 -7.07
N GLN A 90 -1.31 -17.88 -6.63
CA GLN A 90 -0.99 -18.29 -5.27
C GLN A 90 0.52 -18.28 -5.00
N ARG A 91 1.33 -18.66 -6.00
CA ARG A 91 2.79 -18.56 -5.90
C ARG A 91 3.26 -17.11 -5.76
N ILE A 92 2.70 -16.19 -6.55
CA ILE A 92 3.02 -14.75 -6.45
C ILE A 92 2.77 -14.23 -5.02
N ILE A 93 1.64 -14.60 -4.40
CA ILE A 93 1.35 -14.21 -3.01
C ILE A 93 2.34 -14.86 -2.04
N ALA A 94 2.61 -16.16 -2.18
CA ALA A 94 3.51 -16.91 -1.30
C ALA A 94 4.97 -16.44 -1.39
N ASP A 95 5.42 -15.99 -2.56
CA ASP A 95 6.77 -15.46 -2.77
C ASP A 95 6.95 -14.08 -2.12
N MET A 96 5.87 -13.32 -1.94
CA MET A 96 5.90 -11.96 -1.40
C MET A 96 5.52 -11.88 0.09
N PHE A 97 4.73 -12.83 0.59
CA PHE A 97 4.15 -12.75 1.92
C PHE A 97 4.32 -14.05 2.71
N ASP A 98 4.55 -13.89 4.01
CA ASP A 98 4.39 -14.96 4.99
C ASP A 98 2.90 -15.32 5.10
N LEU A 99 2.53 -16.44 4.51
CA LEU A 99 1.15 -16.90 4.42
C LEU A 99 0.51 -17.13 5.80
N ASP A 100 1.27 -17.45 6.85
CA ASP A 100 0.72 -17.64 8.19
C ASP A 100 0.35 -16.32 8.86
N LYS A 101 0.95 -15.21 8.42
CA LYS A 101 0.64 -13.86 8.92
C LYS A 101 -0.39 -13.14 8.06
N LEU A 102 -0.39 -13.42 6.75
CA LEU A 102 -1.32 -12.82 5.81
C LEU A 102 -2.76 -13.27 6.09
N GLU A 103 -3.69 -12.32 6.07
CA GLU A 103 -5.11 -12.58 6.28
C GLU A 103 -5.70 -13.46 5.17
N SER A 104 -6.57 -14.40 5.55
CA SER A 104 -7.28 -15.30 4.64
C SER A 104 -8.07 -14.58 3.56
N ALA A 105 -8.56 -13.37 3.84
CA ALA A 105 -9.22 -12.51 2.86
C ALA A 105 -8.35 -12.16 1.64
N PHE A 106 -7.01 -12.20 1.79
CA PHE A 106 -6.03 -11.91 0.75
C PHE A 106 -5.24 -13.15 0.29
N GLY A 107 -5.69 -14.35 0.66
CA GLY A 107 -5.06 -15.62 0.25
C GLY A 107 -4.06 -16.20 1.27
N GLY A 108 -3.96 -15.62 2.46
CA GLY A 108 -3.18 -16.20 3.56
C GLY A 108 -3.94 -17.24 4.39
N ARG A 109 -3.33 -17.65 5.51
CA ARG A 109 -3.86 -18.63 6.46
C ARG A 109 -4.32 -17.99 7.78
N ASN A 110 -4.02 -16.71 7.99
CA ASN A 110 -4.45 -16.02 9.20
C ASN A 110 -5.96 -15.74 9.15
N THR A 111 -6.71 -16.34 10.06
CA THR A 111 -8.15 -16.14 10.20
C THR A 111 -8.50 -15.08 11.24
N SER A 112 -7.49 -14.56 11.95
CA SER A 112 -7.64 -13.42 12.84
C SER A 112 -7.93 -12.20 11.96
N GLY A 113 -9.16 -11.69 12.01
CA GLY A 113 -9.53 -10.48 11.31
C GLY A 113 -8.71 -9.28 11.79
N ILE A 114 -8.71 -8.21 11.01
CA ILE A 114 -8.06 -6.95 11.41
C ILE A 114 -8.80 -6.35 12.60
N ASP A 115 -8.14 -6.27 13.77
CA ASP A 115 -8.62 -5.47 14.89
C ASP A 115 -8.25 -4.00 14.66
N ILE A 116 -9.24 -3.23 14.17
CA ILE A 116 -9.09 -1.81 13.89
C ILE A 116 -8.82 -1.01 15.17
N VAL A 117 -9.40 -1.42 16.30
CA VAL A 117 -9.24 -0.73 17.58
C VAL A 117 -7.80 -0.89 18.05
N GLU A 118 -7.29 -2.13 18.06
CA GLU A 118 -5.90 -2.39 18.44
C GLU A 118 -4.91 -1.67 17.52
N TYR A 119 -5.17 -1.69 16.20
CA TYR A 119 -4.35 -1.01 15.21
C TYR A 119 -4.33 0.51 15.42
N SER A 120 -5.50 1.13 15.60
CA SER A 120 -5.60 2.59 15.82
C SER A 120 -4.91 3.02 17.12
N GLU A 121 -5.05 2.26 18.19
CA GLU A 121 -4.35 2.51 19.46
C GLU A 121 -2.83 2.42 19.28
N ARG A 122 -2.34 1.46 18.49
CA ARG A 122 -0.92 1.34 18.16
C ARG A 122 -0.41 2.55 17.38
N MET A 123 -1.18 3.02 16.38
CA MET A 123 -0.83 4.21 15.60
C MET A 123 -0.80 5.46 16.48
N ARG A 124 -1.80 5.65 17.35
CA ARG A 124 -1.85 6.79 18.29
C ARG A 124 -0.65 6.82 19.23
N ARG A 125 -0.22 5.66 19.76
CA ARG A 125 0.98 5.58 20.62
C ARG A 125 2.25 5.99 19.87
N ARG A 126 2.40 5.57 18.61
CA ARG A 126 3.54 5.99 17.77
C ARG A 126 3.53 7.51 17.54
N ASP A 127 2.37 8.09 17.24
CA ASP A 127 2.24 9.53 17.04
C ASP A 127 2.58 10.32 18.31
N GLN A 128 2.18 9.83 19.49
CA GLN A 128 2.52 10.43 20.79
C GLN A 128 4.03 10.40 21.07
N VAL A 129 4.67 9.24 20.89
CA VAL A 129 6.13 9.12 21.04
C VAL A 129 6.85 10.05 20.06
N ARG A 130 6.34 10.16 18.82
CA ARG A 130 6.90 11.04 17.80
C ARG A 130 6.79 12.51 18.18
N GLY A 131 5.62 12.96 18.62
CA GLY A 131 5.42 14.33 19.11
C GLY A 131 6.31 14.67 20.32
N ALA A 132 6.55 13.69 21.20
CA ALA A 132 7.47 13.86 22.32
C ALA A 132 8.94 14.00 21.86
N LEU A 133 9.37 13.22 20.87
CA LEU A 133 10.73 13.27 20.31
C LEU A 133 11.02 14.61 19.62
N THR A 134 10.06 15.11 18.83
CA THR A 134 10.18 16.42 18.15
C THR A 134 10.25 17.57 19.14
N ASN A 135 9.49 17.49 20.25
CA ASN A 135 9.52 18.50 21.31
C ASN A 135 10.81 18.45 22.13
N ALA A 136 11.42 17.28 22.30
CA ALA A 136 12.70 17.13 22.98
C ALA A 136 13.87 17.73 22.17
N ASN A 137 13.87 17.53 20.84
CA ASN A 137 14.91 18.09 19.96
C ASN A 137 14.77 19.60 19.73
N GLY A 138 13.58 20.18 19.88
CA GLY A 138 13.36 21.63 19.80
C GLY A 138 13.93 22.44 20.97
N ASN A 139 14.34 21.77 22.06
CA ASN A 139 14.94 22.41 23.23
C ASN A 139 16.49 22.42 23.21
N ALA A 140 17.12 21.87 22.18
CA ALA A 140 18.57 21.95 21.98
C ALA A 140 18.90 22.86 20.78
N SER A 141 19.52 24.01 21.08
CA SER A 141 20.12 24.99 20.17
C SER A 141 19.18 26.00 19.47
N CYS A 142 18.66 26.94 20.27
CA CYS A 142 18.52 28.32 19.81
C CYS A 142 19.77 29.09 20.31
N SER A 143 20.76 29.25 19.44
CA SER A 143 21.80 30.27 19.60
C SER A 143 22.45 30.50 18.25
N VAL A 144 21.95 31.52 17.55
CA VAL A 144 22.52 32.07 16.33
C VAL A 144 23.45 33.23 16.76
N PRO A 145 24.69 33.33 16.26
CA PRO A 145 25.44 34.58 16.33
C PRO A 145 24.87 35.64 15.37
#